data_AF-A0A2N0NRV0-F1
#
_entry.id   AF-A0A2N0NRV0-F1
#
_cell.length_a   1.000
_cell.length_b   1.000
_cell.length_c   1.000
_cell.angle_alpha   90.00
_cell.angle_beta   90.00
_cell.angle_gamma   90.00
#
_symmetry.space_group_name_H-M   'P 1'
#
loop_
_entity.id
_entity.type
_entity.pdbx_description
1 polymer ?
#
loop_
_entity_poly.entity_id
_entity_poly.type
_entity_poly.pdbx_seq_one_letter_code
_entity_poly.pdbx_strand_id
1 'polypeptide(L)'
;MLGWYNNITINFMIPGHTKFICDSFFGHIKKTYRNQKVNTVDDIEDIVNNSSKGNEGLRYNGGIGWKWFDFQNFFSKNNFINLPHITKYHHFRFSNLSEDLGKVYCSENSGGVEICHKLLRDDNNFNINEKLDILDVMHISEERKKYLYQKIRQHIEDPYKDVYYL
;
A
#
# COMPACT_ATOMS: atom_id res chain seq x y z
N MET A 1 2.39 -14.79 9.19
CA MET A 1 3.10 -13.72 9.96
C MET A 1 4.55 -14.18 10.13
N LEU A 2 5.57 -13.40 9.76
CA LEU A 2 6.99 -13.84 9.72
C LEU A 2 7.60 -14.23 11.08
N GLY A 3 6.80 -14.28 12.15
CA GLY A 3 7.22 -14.69 13.50
C GLY A 3 8.09 -13.67 14.25
N TRP A 4 8.36 -12.50 13.66
CA TRP A 4 9.29 -11.52 14.25
C TRP A 4 8.72 -10.77 15.46
N TYR A 5 7.40 -10.73 15.62
CA TYR A 5 6.73 -10.00 16.68
C TYR A 5 5.70 -10.90 17.37
N ASN A 6 5.65 -10.82 18.70
CA ASN A 6 4.64 -11.52 19.50
C ASN A 6 3.28 -10.84 19.45
N ASN A 7 3.29 -9.51 19.46
CA ASN A 7 2.09 -8.69 19.33
C ASN A 7 2.36 -7.56 18.36
N ILE A 8 1.36 -7.26 17.52
CA ILE A 8 1.32 -6.05 16.70
C ILE A 8 0.13 -5.23 17.18
N THR A 9 0.38 -3.97 17.51
CA THR A 9 -0.66 -3.01 17.85
C THR A 9 -0.75 -1.94 16.77
N ILE A 10 -1.95 -1.76 16.23
CA ILE A 10 -2.28 -0.71 15.26
C ILE A 10 -3.17 0.29 15.96
N ASN A 11 -2.72 1.53 16.02
CA ASN A 11 -3.45 2.64 16.62
C ASN A 11 -3.82 3.65 15.54
N PHE A 12 -5.10 3.94 15.41
CA PHE A 12 -5.59 4.96 14.50
C PHE A 12 -5.67 6.31 15.22
N MET A 13 -5.20 7.35 14.55
CA MET A 13 -5.34 8.71 15.06
C MET A 13 -6.81 9.15 14.97
N ILE A 14 -7.28 9.87 15.99
CA ILE A 14 -8.61 10.45 16.02
C ILE A 14 -8.71 11.51 14.90
N PRO A 15 -9.87 11.62 14.20
CA PRO A 15 -10.10 12.70 13.25
C PRO A 15 -9.73 14.07 13.82
N GLY A 16 -8.97 14.87 13.06
CA GLY A 16 -8.45 16.18 13.48
C GLY A 16 -6.95 16.18 13.82
N HIS A 17 -6.37 15.03 14.14
CA HIS A 17 -4.91 14.86 14.32
C HIS A 17 -4.27 14.25 13.06
N THR A 18 -4.45 14.92 11.91
CA THR A 18 -4.07 14.36 10.60
C THR A 18 -2.64 14.65 10.17
N LYS A 19 -1.83 15.37 10.96
CA LYS A 19 -0.44 15.69 10.61
C LYS A 19 0.50 14.71 11.27
N PHE A 20 1.12 13.84 10.48
CA PHE A 20 2.18 12.95 10.95
C PHE A 20 3.46 13.11 10.13
N ILE A 21 4.56 12.53 10.63
CA ILE A 21 5.89 12.74 10.04
C ILE A 21 5.96 12.30 8.57
N CYS A 22 5.22 11.25 8.17
CA CYS A 22 5.22 10.83 6.78
C CYS A 22 4.54 11.85 5.85
N ASP A 23 3.55 12.62 6.33
CA ASP A 23 3.01 13.74 5.53
C ASP A 23 4.07 14.80 5.24
N SER A 24 4.99 15.02 6.19
CA SER A 24 6.12 15.93 5.97
C SER A 24 6.99 15.42 4.83
N PHE A 25 7.30 14.12 4.81
CA PHE A 25 8.07 13.48 3.74
C PHE A 25 7.37 13.57 2.37
N PHE A 26 6.05 13.37 2.31
CA PHE A 26 5.28 13.64 1.09
C PHE A 26 5.28 15.12 0.69
N GLY A 27 5.28 16.03 1.67
CA GLY A 27 5.43 17.46 1.48
C GLY A 27 6.75 17.82 0.82
N HIS A 28 7.85 17.17 1.20
CA HIS A 28 9.16 17.33 0.58
C HIS A 28 9.18 16.88 -0.88
N ILE A 29 8.56 15.73 -1.19
CA ILE A 29 8.39 15.26 -2.58
C ILE A 29 7.64 16.31 -3.39
N LYS A 30 6.49 16.79 -2.90
CA LYS A 30 5.67 17.80 -3.60
C LYS A 30 6.43 19.10 -3.86
N LYS A 31 7.22 19.58 -2.90
CA LYS A 31 8.05 20.79 -3.07
C LYS A 31 9.09 20.61 -4.16
N THR A 32 9.78 19.47 -4.16
CA THR A 32 10.82 19.14 -5.14
C THR A 32 10.22 18.98 -6.53
N TYR A 33 9.15 18.19 -6.63
CA TYR A 33 8.40 17.94 -7.87
C TYR A 33 7.93 19.24 -8.55
N ARG A 34 7.37 20.20 -7.79
CA ARG A 34 6.85 21.45 -8.36
C ARG A 34 7.90 22.34 -9.01
N ASN A 35 9.17 22.17 -8.64
CA ASN A 35 10.27 22.99 -9.13
C ASN A 35 11.07 22.30 -10.25
N GLN A 36 10.67 21.08 -10.64
CA GLN A 36 11.36 20.28 -11.64
C GLN A 36 10.43 19.97 -12.81
N LYS A 37 11.03 19.77 -13.99
CA LYS A 37 10.32 19.23 -15.14
C LYS A 37 10.44 17.71 -15.09
N VAL A 38 9.34 17.03 -15.39
CA VAL A 38 9.26 15.57 -15.35
C VAL A 38 8.81 15.09 -16.72
N ASN A 39 9.69 14.36 -17.39
CA ASN A 39 9.44 13.80 -18.70
C ASN A 39 9.38 12.26 -18.64
N THR A 40 10.12 11.66 -17.71
CA THR A 40 10.30 10.21 -17.61
C THR A 40 9.97 9.69 -16.21
N VAL A 41 9.87 8.37 -16.09
CA VAL A 41 9.75 7.70 -14.79
C VAL A 41 11.04 7.83 -13.97
N ASP A 42 12.19 7.93 -14.63
CA ASP A 42 13.48 8.11 -13.98
C ASP A 42 13.53 9.48 -13.28
N ASP A 43 12.99 10.53 -13.90
CA ASP A 43 12.87 11.84 -13.27
C ASP A 43 12.04 11.80 -11.97
N ILE A 44 10.98 10.98 -11.94
CA ILE A 44 10.16 10.79 -10.74
C ILE A 44 10.97 10.09 -9.64
N GLU A 45 11.69 9.04 -9.97
CA GLU A 45 12.54 8.31 -9.03
C GLU A 45 13.60 9.24 -8.42
N ASP A 46 14.27 10.04 -9.26
CA ASP A 46 15.23 11.03 -8.83
C ASP A 46 14.60 12.11 -7.93
N ILE A 47 13.40 12.59 -8.25
CA ILE A 47 12.68 13.53 -7.39
C ILE A 47 12.41 12.92 -6.02
N VAL A 48 11.96 11.67 -5.97
CA VAL A 48 11.66 11.00 -4.69
C VAL A 48 12.93 10.83 -3.87
N ASN A 49 13.98 10.27 -4.47
CA ASN A 49 15.26 10.02 -3.81
C ASN A 49 15.93 11.31 -3.32
N ASN A 50 15.87 12.40 -4.09
CA ASN A 50 16.49 13.67 -3.73
C ASN A 50 15.62 14.56 -2.82
N SER A 51 14.35 14.20 -2.58
CA SER A 51 13.44 15.04 -1.80
C SER A 51 13.76 15.06 -0.30
N SER A 52 14.18 13.93 0.28
CA SER A 52 14.58 13.82 1.68
C SER A 52 15.29 12.49 1.95
N LYS A 53 16.09 12.42 3.02
CA LYS A 53 16.75 11.17 3.48
C LYS A 53 15.78 10.05 3.86
N GLY A 54 14.51 10.37 4.13
CA GLY A 54 13.48 9.41 4.52
C GLY A 54 12.67 8.86 3.35
N ASN A 55 12.96 9.30 2.12
CA ASN A 55 12.25 8.86 0.92
C ASN A 55 13.17 8.00 0.04
N GLU A 56 12.61 6.93 -0.48
CA GLU A 56 13.28 6.03 -1.42
C GLU A 56 12.29 5.70 -2.55
N GLY A 57 12.71 5.93 -3.78
CA GLY A 57 11.98 5.51 -4.98
C GLY A 57 12.23 4.04 -5.25
N LEU A 58 11.18 3.23 -5.24
CA LEU A 58 11.26 1.80 -5.57
C LEU A 58 10.52 1.54 -6.87
N ARG A 59 11.27 1.28 -7.95
CA ARG A 59 10.71 1.01 -9.27
C ARG A 59 10.41 -0.47 -9.47
N TYR A 60 9.40 -0.75 -10.30
CA TYR A 60 9.24 -2.06 -10.92
C TYR A 60 9.83 -2.05 -12.33
N ASN A 61 10.83 -2.89 -12.58
CA ASN A 61 11.46 -3.04 -13.89
C ASN A 61 11.56 -4.52 -14.28
N GLY A 62 10.62 -5.00 -15.11
CA GLY A 62 10.68 -6.35 -15.68
C GLY A 62 10.73 -7.50 -14.66
N GLY A 63 10.15 -7.31 -13.46
CA GLY A 63 10.16 -8.30 -12.37
C GLY A 63 11.18 -8.02 -11.27
N ILE A 64 12.04 -7.03 -11.46
CA ILE A 64 13.00 -6.54 -10.46
C ILE A 64 12.38 -5.33 -9.74
N GLY A 65 12.42 -5.34 -8.40
CA GLY A 65 11.89 -4.27 -7.55
C GLY A 65 10.57 -4.60 -6.86
N TRP A 66 9.68 -3.60 -6.71
CA TRP A 66 8.44 -3.74 -5.93
C TRP A 66 7.41 -4.65 -6.62
N LYS A 67 6.97 -5.71 -5.92
CA LYS A 67 5.95 -6.65 -6.41
C LYS A 67 4.63 -6.40 -5.70
N TRP A 68 3.55 -6.39 -6.46
CA TRP A 68 2.20 -6.32 -5.92
C TRP A 68 1.69 -7.72 -5.63
N PHE A 69 1.18 -7.94 -4.43
CA PHE A 69 0.58 -9.21 -4.03
C PHE A 69 -0.95 -9.11 -4.09
N ASP A 70 -1.61 -10.22 -4.44
CA ASP A 70 -3.07 -10.29 -4.47
C ASP A 70 -3.65 -10.47 -3.06
N PHE A 71 -3.58 -9.40 -2.28
CA PHE A 71 -4.23 -9.34 -0.97
C PHE A 71 -5.75 -9.41 -1.08
N GLN A 72 -6.35 -9.06 -2.21
CA GLN A 72 -7.79 -9.09 -2.38
C GLN A 72 -8.31 -10.52 -2.41
N ASN A 73 -7.65 -11.40 -3.17
CA ASN A 73 -7.97 -12.82 -3.18
C ASN A 73 -7.71 -13.45 -1.80
N PHE A 74 -6.58 -13.11 -1.17
CA PHE A 74 -6.22 -13.63 0.15
C PHE A 74 -7.21 -13.25 1.26
N PHE A 75 -7.58 -11.96 1.33
CA PHE A 75 -8.59 -11.45 2.28
C PHE A 75 -10.03 -11.57 1.77
N SER A 76 -10.24 -12.33 0.69
CA SER A 76 -11.58 -12.57 0.17
C SER A 76 -12.46 -13.21 1.26
N LYS A 77 -13.78 -13.07 1.08
CA LYS A 77 -14.78 -13.55 2.04
C LYS A 77 -14.72 -15.05 2.31
N ASN A 78 -13.96 -15.82 1.53
CA ASN A 78 -13.77 -17.24 1.74
C ASN A 78 -12.97 -17.50 3.03
N ASN A 79 -11.98 -16.67 3.32
CA ASN A 79 -11.09 -16.86 4.45
C ASN A 79 -11.55 -16.08 5.69
N PHE A 80 -12.01 -14.83 5.50
CA PHE A 80 -12.29 -13.91 6.60
C PHE A 80 -13.72 -13.36 6.60
N ILE A 81 -14.20 -12.98 7.79
CA ILE A 81 -15.38 -12.14 8.00
C ILE A 81 -14.98 -10.69 8.26
N ASN A 82 -15.90 -9.78 7.95
CA ASN A 82 -15.71 -8.38 8.26
C ASN A 82 -15.81 -8.15 9.78
N LEU A 83 -14.95 -7.28 10.31
CA LEU A 83 -15.06 -6.84 11.68
C LEU A 83 -16.30 -5.94 11.85
N PRO A 84 -17.26 -6.30 12.73
CA PRO A 84 -18.44 -5.48 12.97
C PRO A 84 -18.06 -4.14 13.60
N HIS A 85 -18.69 -3.05 13.14
CA HIS A 85 -18.46 -1.69 13.67
C HIS A 85 -16.99 -1.25 13.68
N ILE A 86 -16.19 -1.67 12.69
CA ILE A 86 -14.75 -1.35 12.61
C ILE A 86 -14.41 0.13 12.84
N THR A 87 -15.29 1.04 12.42
CA THR A 87 -15.10 2.50 12.56
C THR A 87 -15.23 3.03 13.98
N LYS A 88 -15.77 2.24 14.92
CA LYS A 88 -15.86 2.62 16.35
C LYS A 88 -14.55 2.39 17.09
N TYR A 89 -13.70 1.48 16.61
CA TYR A 89 -12.47 1.11 17.29
C TYR A 89 -11.31 1.97 16.81
N HIS A 90 -10.42 2.34 17.73
CA HIS A 90 -9.22 3.12 17.45
C HIS A 90 -7.93 2.34 17.72
N HIS A 91 -8.03 1.27 18.51
CA HIS A 91 -6.89 0.45 18.90
C HIS A 91 -7.16 -1.00 18.52
N PHE A 92 -6.22 -1.60 17.80
CA PHE A 92 -6.28 -2.98 17.34
C PHE A 92 -5.01 -3.69 17.76
N ARG A 93 -5.15 -4.88 18.33
CA ARG A 93 -4.03 -5.74 18.70
C ARG A 93 -4.20 -7.11 18.07
N PHE A 94 -3.11 -7.58 17.47
CA PHE A 94 -2.96 -8.89 16.87
C PHE A 94 -1.86 -9.64 17.62
N SER A 95 -2.09 -10.91 17.89
CA SER A 95 -1.18 -11.79 18.62
C SER A 95 -0.72 -12.90 17.68
N ASN A 96 0.53 -13.33 17.84
CA ASN A 96 1.08 -14.46 17.08
C ASN A 96 0.83 -15.82 17.75
N LEU A 97 0.16 -15.84 18.92
CA LEU A 97 -0.18 -17.08 19.62
C LEU A 97 -1.11 -17.93 18.76
N SER A 98 -0.90 -19.24 18.76
CA SER A 98 -1.68 -20.17 17.93
C SER A 98 -3.18 -20.12 18.24
N GLU A 99 -3.54 -19.88 19.51
CA GLU A 99 -4.93 -19.71 19.94
C GLU A 99 -5.57 -18.40 19.46
N ASP A 100 -4.78 -17.40 19.09
CA ASP A 100 -5.23 -16.08 18.64
C ASP A 100 -5.24 -15.94 17.11
N LEU A 101 -4.96 -17.03 16.41
CA LEU A 101 -4.97 -17.03 14.95
C LEU A 101 -6.32 -16.54 14.42
N GLY A 102 -6.26 -15.52 13.56
CA GLY A 102 -7.45 -14.95 12.96
C GLY A 102 -8.31 -14.13 13.92
N LYS A 103 -7.85 -13.85 15.14
CA LYS A 103 -8.52 -12.97 16.09
C LYS A 103 -7.92 -11.57 16.05
N VAL A 104 -8.76 -10.60 16.37
CA VAL A 104 -8.37 -9.21 16.62
C VAL A 104 -8.95 -8.75 17.94
N TYR A 105 -8.14 -8.05 18.73
CA TYR A 105 -8.56 -7.40 19.95
C TYR A 105 -8.71 -5.92 19.69
N CYS A 106 -9.90 -5.38 19.92
CA CYS A 106 -10.26 -4.02 19.56
C CYS A 106 -10.63 -3.20 20.80
N SER A 107 -10.24 -1.93 20.85
CA SER A 107 -10.74 -0.98 21.86
C SER A 107 -11.11 0.36 21.25
N GLU A 108 -12.17 0.98 21.80
CA GLU A 108 -12.62 2.33 21.43
C GLU A 108 -11.72 3.40 22.05
N ASN A 109 -11.15 3.14 23.23
CA ASN A 109 -10.36 4.10 23.98
C ASN A 109 -8.94 3.59 24.24
N SER A 110 -7.98 4.50 24.37
CA SER A 110 -6.60 4.14 24.71
C SER A 110 -6.54 3.53 26.11
N GLY A 111 -5.97 2.34 26.24
CA GLY A 111 -5.95 1.58 27.50
C GLY A 111 -7.33 1.10 27.96
N GLY A 112 -8.34 1.18 27.10
CA GLY A 112 -9.69 0.70 27.38
C GLY A 112 -9.79 -0.82 27.38
N VAL A 113 -10.98 -1.32 27.71
CA VAL A 113 -11.28 -2.75 27.65
C VAL A 113 -11.19 -3.22 26.19
N GLU A 114 -10.49 -4.34 25.97
CA GLU A 114 -10.39 -4.96 24.66
C GLU A 114 -11.55 -5.93 24.43
N ILE A 115 -12.12 -5.87 23.23
CA ILE A 115 -13.16 -6.78 22.75
C ILE A 115 -12.52 -7.68 21.69
N CYS A 116 -12.60 -8.99 21.91
CA CYS A 116 -12.08 -9.98 20.97
C CYS A 116 -13.09 -10.30 19.88
N HIS A 117 -12.67 -10.23 18.62
CA HIS A 117 -13.44 -10.67 17.46
C HIS A 117 -12.66 -11.73 16.69
N LYS A 118 -13.31 -12.86 16.39
CA LYS A 118 -12.77 -13.88 15.50
C LYS A 118 -13.12 -13.51 14.05
N LEU A 119 -12.10 -13.19 13.25
CA LEU A 119 -12.25 -12.84 11.84
C LEU A 119 -12.07 -14.04 10.91
N LEU A 120 -11.26 -15.03 11.29
CA LEU A 120 -11.08 -16.22 10.48
C LEU A 120 -12.33 -17.12 10.56
N ARG A 121 -12.82 -17.57 9.40
CA ARG A 121 -14.04 -18.39 9.32
C ARG A 121 -13.83 -19.82 9.79
N ASP A 122 -12.78 -20.45 9.29
CA ASP A 122 -12.48 -21.86 9.52
C ASP A 122 -10.99 -22.02 9.82
N ASP A 123 -10.69 -22.49 11.02
CA ASP A 123 -9.31 -22.67 11.49
C ASP A 123 -8.64 -23.88 10.79
N ASN A 124 -9.44 -24.84 10.31
CA ASN A 124 -8.92 -26.10 9.76
C ASN A 124 -8.48 -25.97 8.30
N ASN A 125 -9.04 -25.01 7.56
CA ASN A 125 -8.80 -24.85 6.12
C ASN A 125 -7.88 -23.66 5.78
N PHE A 126 -7.43 -22.90 6.78
CA PHE A 126 -6.58 -21.74 6.54
C PHE A 126 -5.10 -22.11 6.54
N ASN A 127 -4.46 -22.01 5.38
CA ASN A 127 -3.03 -22.24 5.26
C ASN A 127 -2.24 -20.97 5.61
N ILE A 128 -1.68 -20.90 6.82
CA ILE A 128 -0.79 -19.80 7.27
C ILE A 128 0.40 -19.54 6.34
N ASN A 129 0.88 -20.61 5.69
CA ASN A 129 2.06 -20.57 4.82
C ASN A 129 1.68 -20.43 3.34
N GLU A 130 0.42 -20.14 3.04
CA GLU A 130 -0.01 -19.85 1.68
C GLU A 130 0.80 -18.68 1.15
N LYS A 131 1.49 -18.92 0.02
CA LYS A 131 2.25 -17.89 -0.65
C LYS A 131 1.26 -17.03 -1.42
N LEU A 132 1.23 -15.73 -1.12
CA LEU A 132 0.43 -14.78 -1.88
C LEU A 132 0.85 -14.79 -3.34
N ASP A 133 -0.14 -14.88 -4.22
CA ASP A 133 0.07 -14.71 -5.65
C ASP A 133 0.57 -13.29 -5.92
N ILE A 134 1.50 -13.19 -6.87
CA ILE A 134 1.99 -11.91 -7.35
C ILE A 134 1.07 -11.48 -8.48
N LEU A 135 0.56 -10.26 -8.40
CA LEU A 135 -0.25 -9.69 -9.46
C LEU A 135 0.64 -9.43 -10.69
N ASP A 136 0.22 -9.98 -11.83
CA ASP A 136 0.86 -9.73 -13.10
C ASP A 136 0.73 -8.24 -13.48
N VAL A 137 1.77 -7.71 -14.10
CA VAL A 137 1.74 -6.35 -14.60
C VAL A 137 0.81 -6.28 -15.79
N MET A 138 -0.33 -5.63 -15.60
CA MET A 138 -1.28 -5.39 -16.66
C MET A 138 -0.65 -4.49 -17.72
N HIS A 139 -0.63 -4.97 -18.96
CA HIS A 139 -0.20 -4.16 -20.09
C HIS A 139 -1.14 -2.97 -20.26
N ILE A 140 -0.57 -1.84 -20.65
CA ILE A 140 -1.34 -0.64 -20.97
C ILE A 140 -2.22 -0.93 -22.20
N SER A 141 -3.51 -0.65 -22.10
CA SER A 141 -4.44 -0.88 -23.21
C SER A 141 -4.14 0.01 -24.41
N GLU A 142 -4.48 -0.45 -25.61
CA GLU A 142 -4.31 0.34 -26.85
C GLU A 142 -5.04 1.70 -26.78
N GLU A 143 -6.24 1.72 -26.19
CA GLU A 143 -6.97 2.96 -25.93
C GLU A 143 -6.17 3.92 -25.04
N ARG A 144 -5.52 3.40 -24.01
CA ARG A 144 -4.71 4.22 -23.09
C ARG A 144 -3.43 4.69 -23.76
N LYS A 145 -2.76 3.86 -24.56
CA LYS A 145 -1.60 4.27 -25.38
C LYS A 145 -1.98 5.42 -26.31
N LYS A 146 -3.09 5.28 -27.04
CA LYS A 146 -3.63 6.31 -27.93
C LYS A 146 -3.90 7.62 -27.19
N TYR A 147 -4.52 7.55 -26.01
CA TYR A 147 -4.76 8.72 -25.17
C TYR A 147 -3.45 9.41 -24.77
N LEU A 148 -2.46 8.66 -24.27
CA LEU A 148 -1.18 9.23 -23.85
C LEU A 148 -0.47 9.92 -25.03
N TYR A 149 -0.45 9.26 -26.19
CA TYR A 149 0.16 9.83 -27.40
C TYR A 149 -0.56 11.10 -27.87
N GLN A 150 -1.89 11.11 -27.89
CA GLN A 150 -2.65 12.24 -28.44
C GLN A 150 -2.80 13.42 -27.48
N LYS A 151 -2.85 13.17 -26.16
CA LYS A 151 -3.19 14.18 -25.16
C LYS A 151 -2.04 14.56 -24.25
N ILE A 152 -1.15 13.62 -23.91
CA ILE A 152 -0.09 13.87 -22.92
C ILE A 152 1.23 14.20 -23.60
N ARG A 153 1.55 13.55 -24.73
CA ARG A 153 2.81 13.72 -25.48
C ARG A 153 3.22 15.18 -25.75
N GLN A 154 2.25 16.05 -26.03
CA GLN A 154 2.53 17.48 -26.31
C GLN A 154 3.16 18.23 -25.12
N HIS A 155 3.03 17.68 -23.90
CA HIS A 155 3.56 18.26 -22.68
C HIS A 155 4.94 17.69 -22.29
N ILE A 156 5.41 16.65 -22.99
CA ILE A 156 6.73 16.07 -22.80
C ILE A 156 7.73 16.87 -23.63
N GLU A 157 8.97 17.06 -23.17
CA GLU A 157 10.01 17.78 -23.90
C GLU A 157 10.79 16.88 -24.86
N ASP A 158 11.36 17.47 -25.92
CA ASP A 158 12.33 16.77 -26.76
C ASP A 158 13.65 16.57 -25.95
N PRO A 159 14.33 15.40 -26.03
CA PRO A 159 14.11 14.28 -26.94
C PRO A 159 13.20 13.16 -26.37
N TYR A 160 12.56 13.37 -25.23
CA TYR A 160 11.78 12.33 -24.52
C TYR A 160 10.40 12.05 -25.12
N LYS A 161 9.95 12.86 -26.08
CA LYS A 161 8.70 12.61 -26.78
C LYS A 161 8.80 11.33 -27.61
N ASP A 162 7.85 10.43 -27.45
CA ASP A 162 7.72 9.26 -28.32
C ASP A 162 7.61 9.69 -29.79
N VAL A 163 8.49 9.18 -30.64
CA VAL A 163 8.57 9.60 -32.05
C VAL A 163 7.62 8.81 -32.95
N TYR A 164 7.20 7.63 -32.50
CA TYR A 164 6.36 6.71 -33.26
C TYR A 164 5.14 6.27 -32.45
N TYR A 165 4.00 6.20 -33.15
CA TYR A 165 2.84 5.47 -32.69
C TYR A 165 3.10 3.98 -32.99
N LEU A 166 3.31 3.15 -31.97
CA LEU A 166 3.22 1.70 -32.10
C LEU A 166 1.74 1.30 -32.01
#